data_AF-U4TZC5-F1
#
_entry.id   AF-U4TZC5-F1
#
_cell.length_a   1.000
_cell.length_b   1.000
_cell.length_c   1.000
_cell.angle_alpha   90.00
_cell.angle_beta   90.00
_cell.angle_gamma   90.00
#
_symmetry.space_group_name_H-M   'P 1'
#
loop_
_entity.id
_entity.type
_entity.pdbx_description
1 polymer ?
#
loop_
_entity_poly.entity_id
_entity_poly.type
_entity_poly.pdbx_seq_one_letter_code
_entity_poly.pdbx_strand_id
1 'polypeptide(L)'
;MDFDLSKENIQPLRRGRNVHQLEMALHAQTSPEYQQQLQQQKEHFETLIKEYQGDDPLQNYYEYILWIEQTFPKSGHEGNCVSLLEHCLGKFEDDPRYTNDMRFCKLWVKYNDMFPSPEELYLMMKSKNLCTGCAEFYKAWAYYYEAGGDFQKANNIFEEGKRNLAQPYDELELAHKNLITSAGEHVRAN
;
A
#
# COMPACT_ATOMS: atom_id res chain seq x y z
N MET A 1 -28.92 -1.76 18.95
CA MET A 1 -28.30 -3.09 18.97
C MET A 1 -27.92 -3.36 17.54
N ASP A 2 -26.64 -3.18 17.17
CA ASP A 2 -26.09 -3.53 15.85
C ASP A 2 -24.57 -3.71 15.98
N PHE A 3 -24.16 -4.51 16.96
CA PHE A 3 -22.75 -4.90 17.13
C PHE A 3 -22.26 -5.86 16.03
N ASP A 4 -23.18 -6.44 15.24
CA ASP A 4 -22.89 -7.41 14.17
C ASP A 4 -22.68 -6.75 12.80
N LEU A 5 -23.36 -5.65 12.49
CA LEU A 5 -23.31 -5.04 11.15
C LEU A 5 -21.99 -4.31 10.83
N SER A 6 -21.23 -3.91 11.84
CA SER A 6 -19.95 -3.20 11.67
C SER A 6 -18.76 -4.14 11.51
N LYS A 7 -18.90 -5.44 11.83
CA LYS A 7 -17.85 -6.45 11.65
C LYS A 7 -17.79 -7.00 10.22
N GLU A 8 -18.91 -7.02 9.50
CA GLU A 8 -19.00 -7.64 8.16
C GLU A 8 -18.28 -6.85 7.05
N ASN A 9 -17.81 -5.62 7.32
CA ASN A 9 -17.18 -4.74 6.32
C ASN A 9 -15.77 -4.27 6.70
N ILE A 10 -15.08 -4.96 7.61
CA ILE A 10 -13.71 -4.61 8.00
C ILE A 10 -12.72 -5.19 6.98
N GLN A 11 -12.13 -4.32 6.16
CA GLN A 11 -11.12 -4.73 5.18
C GLN A 11 -9.89 -5.32 5.90
N PRO A 12 -9.44 -6.53 5.55
CA PRO A 12 -8.20 -7.08 6.10
C PRO A 12 -6.99 -6.28 5.59
N LEU A 13 -6.06 -5.95 6.49
CA LEU A 13 -4.79 -5.33 6.13
C LEU A 13 -3.68 -6.36 6.19
N ARG A 14 -2.75 -6.36 5.23
CA ARG A 14 -1.60 -7.29 5.20
C ARG A 14 -0.74 -7.24 6.46
N ARG A 15 -0.70 -6.09 7.14
CA ARG A 15 0.02 -5.88 8.42
C ARG A 15 -0.84 -6.09 9.67
N GLY A 16 -2.10 -6.48 9.52
CA GLY A 16 -3.08 -6.47 10.59
C GLY A 16 -3.61 -5.07 10.94
N ARG A 17 -4.63 -5.03 11.80
CA ARG A 17 -5.23 -3.80 12.32
C ARG A 17 -4.77 -3.53 13.74
N ASN A 18 -4.57 -2.25 14.06
CA ASN A 18 -4.41 -1.79 15.42
C ASN A 18 -5.78 -1.84 16.11
N VAL A 19 -5.91 -2.72 17.09
CA VAL A 19 -7.17 -2.97 17.81
C VAL A 19 -7.69 -1.71 18.47
N HIS A 20 -6.81 -0.92 19.10
CA HIS A 20 -7.21 0.31 19.76
C HIS A 20 -7.73 1.37 18.77
N GLN A 21 -7.02 1.56 17.65
CA GLN A 21 -7.46 2.51 16.62
C GLN A 21 -8.79 2.08 15.99
N LEU A 22 -8.97 0.77 15.78
CA LEU A 22 -10.21 0.21 15.27
C LEU A 22 -11.36 0.40 16.27
N GLU A 23 -11.14 0.15 17.56
CA GLU A 23 -12.12 0.40 18.61
C GLU A 23 -12.54 1.88 18.66
N MET A 24 -11.58 2.81 18.60
CA MET A 24 -11.86 4.24 18.52
C MET A 24 -12.73 4.58 17.30
N ALA A 25 -12.39 4.04 16.13
CA ALA A 25 -13.16 4.24 14.91
C ALA A 25 -14.59 3.68 14.99
N LEU A 26 -14.77 2.53 15.64
CA LEU A 26 -16.08 1.94 15.87
C LEU A 26 -16.92 2.78 16.83
N HIS A 27 -16.34 3.25 17.93
CA HIS A 27 -17.02 4.10 18.90
C HIS A 27 -17.40 5.47 18.32
N ALA A 28 -16.57 6.03 17.43
CA ALA A 28 -16.86 7.28 16.74
C ALA A 28 -18.14 7.23 15.87
N GLN A 29 -18.66 6.05 15.52
CA GLN A 29 -19.95 5.96 14.80
C GLN A 29 -21.15 6.36 15.67
N THR A 30 -21.00 6.31 16.99
CA THR A 30 -22.11 6.49 17.95
C THR A 30 -21.86 7.57 19.00
N SER A 31 -20.61 7.96 19.23
CA SER A 31 -20.24 8.95 20.25
C SER A 31 -19.55 10.18 19.63
N PRO A 32 -20.07 11.40 19.87
CA PRO A 32 -19.43 12.64 19.44
C PRO A 32 -18.03 12.86 20.03
N GLU A 33 -17.77 12.36 21.23
CA GLU A 33 -16.47 12.48 21.89
C GLU A 33 -15.37 11.77 21.08
N TYR A 34 -15.63 10.53 20.62
CA TYR A 34 -14.69 9.79 19.79
C TYR A 34 -14.57 10.40 18.38
N GLN A 35 -15.64 10.98 17.82
CA GLN A 35 -15.55 11.73 16.56
C GLN A 35 -14.60 12.94 16.69
N GLN A 36 -14.72 13.68 17.79
CA GLN A 36 -13.85 14.81 18.07
C GLN A 36 -12.38 14.38 18.23
N GLN A 37 -12.12 13.24 18.88
CA GLN A 37 -10.76 12.70 19.01
C GLN A 37 -10.15 12.33 17.65
N LEU A 38 -10.91 11.66 16.77
CA LEU A 38 -10.44 11.35 15.41
C LEU A 38 -10.18 12.61 14.58
N GLN A 39 -11.04 13.63 14.73
CA GLN A 39 -10.86 14.92 14.07
C GLN A 39 -9.59 15.64 14.57
N GLN A 40 -9.31 15.60 15.87
CA GLN A 40 -8.06 16.15 16.44
C GLN A 40 -6.82 15.40 15.93
N GLN A 41 -6.87 14.07 15.84
CA GLN A 41 -5.78 13.27 15.28
C GLN A 41 -5.53 13.65 13.81
N LYS A 42 -6.59 13.80 13.03
CA LYS A 42 -6.52 14.26 11.63
C LYS A 42 -5.85 15.63 11.51
N GLU A 43 -6.33 16.62 12.28
CA GLU A 43 -5.77 17.98 12.29
C GLU A 43 -4.30 18.00 12.71
N HIS A 44 -3.91 17.11 13.63
CA HIS A 44 -2.52 16.95 14.04
C HIS A 44 -1.63 16.52 12.85
N PHE A 45 -2.03 15.50 12.09
CA PHE A 45 -1.29 15.08 10.90
C PHE A 45 -1.23 16.17 9.83
N GLU A 46 -2.34 16.87 9.58
CA GLU A 46 -2.39 17.95 8.59
C GLU A 46 -1.48 19.13 9.00
N THR A 47 -1.42 19.45 10.29
CA THR A 47 -0.52 20.46 10.85
C THR A 47 0.94 20.02 10.74
N LEU A 48 1.24 18.77 11.09
CA LEU A 48 2.58 18.19 10.94
C LEU A 48 3.06 18.31 9.50
N ILE A 49 2.25 17.95 8.50
CA ILE A 49 2.62 18.06 7.09
C ILE A 49 2.85 19.53 6.68
N LYS A 50 1.96 20.43 7.12
CA LYS A 50 1.99 21.85 6.71
C LYS A 50 3.16 22.62 7.31
N GLU A 51 3.51 22.35 8.56
CA GLU A 51 4.52 23.11 9.31
C GLU A 51 5.91 22.47 9.26
N TYR A 52 6.03 21.26 8.69
CA TYR A 52 7.31 20.53 8.63
C TYR A 52 8.38 21.27 7.84
N GLN A 53 9.57 21.42 8.44
CA GLN A 53 10.76 22.02 7.83
C GLN A 53 11.99 21.09 7.89
N GLY A 54 11.79 19.80 8.19
CA GLY A 54 12.87 18.82 8.27
C GLY A 54 13.25 18.22 6.92
N ASP A 55 14.23 17.32 6.96
CA ASP A 55 14.79 16.71 5.75
C ASP A 55 13.95 15.55 5.18
N ASP A 56 13.05 14.95 5.97
CA ASP A 56 12.26 13.79 5.55
C ASP A 56 10.74 14.03 5.58
N PRO A 57 10.22 14.90 4.69
CA PRO A 57 8.79 15.20 4.65
C PRO A 57 7.91 13.99 4.30
N LEU A 58 8.44 12.98 3.60
CA LEU A 58 7.68 11.76 3.25
C LEU A 58 7.18 11.02 4.50
N GLN A 59 7.93 11.02 5.60
CA GLN A 59 7.56 10.31 6.83
C GLN A 59 6.17 10.73 7.34
N ASN A 60 5.89 12.04 7.38
CA ASN A 60 4.62 12.56 7.88
C ASN A 60 3.44 12.13 7.01
N TYR A 61 3.62 12.12 5.68
CA TYR A 61 2.61 11.59 4.76
C TYR A 61 2.41 10.09 4.95
N TYR A 62 3.50 9.32 5.07
CA TYR A 62 3.45 7.88 5.27
C TYR A 62 2.69 7.51 6.55
N GLU A 63 2.99 8.16 7.67
CA GLU A 63 2.30 7.96 8.94
C GLU A 63 0.82 8.37 8.87
N TYR A 64 0.51 9.49 8.22
CA TYR A 64 -0.87 9.93 8.07
C TYR A 64 -1.70 8.93 7.24
N ILE A 65 -1.16 8.46 6.12
CA ILE A 65 -1.82 7.46 5.27
C ILE A 65 -2.03 6.16 6.04
N LEU A 66 -1.02 5.68 6.80
CA LEU A 66 -1.18 4.49 7.65
C LEU A 66 -2.25 4.71 8.73
N TRP A 67 -2.32 5.88 9.34
CA TRP A 67 -3.35 6.22 10.31
C TRP A 67 -4.76 6.15 9.70
N ILE A 68 -4.94 6.66 8.47
CA ILE A 68 -6.21 6.58 7.74
C ILE A 68 -6.61 5.10 7.54
N GLU A 69 -5.68 4.23 7.09
CA GLU A 69 -5.98 2.80 6.90
C GLU A 69 -6.44 2.09 8.17
N GLN A 70 -5.84 2.46 9.30
CA GLN A 70 -6.20 1.91 10.60
C GLN A 70 -7.55 2.44 11.10
N THR A 71 -7.88 3.69 10.77
CA THR A 71 -9.06 4.41 11.26
C THR A 71 -10.32 4.14 10.42
N PHE A 72 -10.19 3.94 9.11
CA PHE A 72 -11.35 3.75 8.23
C PHE A 72 -11.40 2.29 7.74
N PRO A 73 -12.19 1.43 8.40
CA PRO A 73 -12.15 0.00 8.15
C PRO A 73 -12.85 -0.46 6.87
N LYS A 74 -13.73 0.37 6.31
CA LYS A 74 -14.47 0.04 5.10
C LYS A 74 -13.67 0.43 3.86
N SER A 75 -13.62 -0.45 2.87
CA SER A 75 -13.12 -0.14 1.54
C SER A 75 -14.06 0.86 0.87
N GLY A 76 -13.69 2.14 0.87
CA GLY A 76 -14.47 3.23 0.27
C GLY A 76 -13.72 4.55 0.29
N HIS A 77 -14.30 5.58 -0.32
CA HIS A 77 -13.77 6.95 -0.35
C HIS A 77 -13.82 7.68 1.01
N GLU A 78 -14.07 6.97 2.10
CA GLU A 78 -14.12 7.56 3.43
C GLU A 78 -12.70 7.86 3.92
N GLY A 79 -12.41 9.14 4.17
CA GLY A 79 -11.13 9.59 4.74
C GLY A 79 -10.18 10.32 3.78
N ASN A 80 -10.59 10.68 2.56
CA ASN A 80 -9.74 11.38 1.57
C ASN A 80 -8.39 10.67 1.28
N CYS A 81 -8.28 9.36 1.57
CA CYS A 81 -7.04 8.59 1.47
C CYS A 81 -6.48 8.65 0.04
N VAL A 82 -7.34 8.51 -0.96
CA VAL A 82 -6.97 8.56 -2.38
C VAL A 82 -6.34 9.90 -2.73
N SER A 83 -7.02 11.01 -2.41
CA SER A 83 -6.52 12.35 -2.74
C SER A 83 -5.23 12.70 -1.99
N LEU A 84 -5.08 12.26 -0.74
CA LEU A 84 -3.83 12.41 0.01
C LEU A 84 -2.70 11.60 -0.63
N LEU A 85 -2.99 10.37 -1.05
CA LEU A 85 -2.04 9.48 -1.70
C LEU A 85 -1.60 10.05 -3.05
N GLU A 86 -2.52 10.47 -3.92
CA GLU A 86 -2.23 11.16 -5.18
C GLU A 86 -1.36 12.39 -4.98
N HIS A 87 -1.71 13.24 -4.01
CA HIS A 87 -0.92 14.42 -3.67
C HIS A 87 0.49 14.05 -3.18
N CYS A 88 0.61 13.05 -2.31
CA CYS A 88 1.90 12.56 -1.82
C CYS A 88 2.76 11.99 -2.95
N LEU A 89 2.19 11.16 -3.83
CA LEU A 89 2.90 10.53 -4.93
C LEU A 89 3.40 11.57 -5.93
N GLY A 90 2.55 12.50 -6.36
CA GLY A 90 2.94 13.58 -7.27
C GLY A 90 3.94 14.56 -6.65
N LYS A 91 3.91 14.78 -5.33
CA LYS A 91 4.87 15.65 -4.63
C LYS A 91 6.29 15.07 -4.63
N PHE A 92 6.43 13.75 -4.54
CA PHE A 92 7.73 13.09 -4.33
C PHE A 92 8.21 12.25 -5.52
N GLU A 93 7.47 12.18 -6.64
CA GLU A 93 7.86 11.35 -7.80
C GLU A 93 9.20 11.75 -8.42
N ASP A 94 9.52 13.05 -8.44
CA ASP A 94 10.76 13.58 -9.01
C ASP A 94 11.88 13.77 -7.96
N ASP A 95 11.63 13.40 -6.70
CA ASP A 95 12.62 13.54 -5.63
C ASP A 95 13.52 12.29 -5.56
N PRO A 96 14.82 12.41 -5.90
CA PRO A 96 15.73 11.26 -5.97
C PRO A 96 15.96 10.59 -4.61
N ARG A 97 15.67 11.29 -3.49
CA ARG A 97 15.77 10.71 -2.14
C ARG A 97 14.77 9.59 -1.94
N TYR A 98 13.63 9.65 -2.64
CA TYR A 98 12.50 8.75 -2.43
C TYR A 98 12.27 7.75 -3.56
N THR A 99 12.96 7.90 -4.70
CA THR A 99 12.81 7.02 -5.87
C THR A 99 12.84 5.54 -5.51
N ASN A 100 13.75 5.11 -4.62
CA ASN A 100 13.87 3.74 -4.13
C ASN A 100 13.63 3.62 -2.61
N ASP A 101 12.92 4.57 -2.01
CA ASP A 101 12.51 4.47 -0.61
C ASP A 101 11.39 3.44 -0.47
N MET A 102 11.55 2.51 0.48
CA MET A 102 10.58 1.44 0.70
C MET A 102 9.20 1.95 1.13
N ARG A 103 9.12 3.08 1.85
CA ARG A 103 7.86 3.72 2.24
C ARG A 103 7.15 4.24 0.99
N PHE A 104 7.88 4.94 0.13
CA PHE A 104 7.35 5.47 -1.12
C PHE A 104 6.85 4.35 -2.05
N CYS A 105 7.63 3.26 -2.18
CA CYS A 105 7.22 2.08 -2.93
C CYS A 105 5.92 1.47 -2.41
N LYS A 106 5.76 1.36 -1.09
CA LYS A 106 4.53 0.84 -0.49
C LYS A 106 3.32 1.75 -0.72
N LEU A 107 3.53 3.07 -0.81
CA LEU A 107 2.47 4.01 -1.16
C LEU A 107 2.06 3.87 -2.64
N TRP A 108 3.03 3.70 -3.55
CA TRP A 108 2.74 3.40 -4.96
C TRP A 108 1.98 2.09 -5.13
N VAL A 109 2.45 1.00 -4.50
CA VAL A 109 1.75 -0.29 -4.56
C VAL A 109 0.33 -0.17 -4.02
N LYS A 110 0.14 0.55 -2.91
CA LYS A 110 -1.19 0.83 -2.36
C LYS A 110 -2.08 1.57 -3.35
N TYR A 111 -1.56 2.58 -4.03
CA TYR A 111 -2.30 3.32 -5.04
C TYR A 111 -2.69 2.42 -6.21
N ASN A 112 -1.75 1.59 -6.69
CA ASN A 112 -2.01 0.64 -7.78
C ASN A 112 -3.11 -0.37 -7.41
N ASP A 113 -3.12 -0.87 -6.17
CA ASP A 113 -4.14 -1.81 -5.66
C ASP A 113 -5.57 -1.22 -5.65
N MET A 114 -5.73 0.11 -5.80
CA MET A 114 -7.05 0.76 -5.91
C MET A 114 -7.67 0.63 -7.31
N PHE A 115 -6.90 0.21 -8.31
CA PHE A 115 -7.36 0.09 -9.69
C PHE A 115 -7.54 -1.38 -10.09
N PRO A 116 -8.61 -1.72 -10.83
CA PRO A 116 -8.83 -3.10 -11.28
C PRO A 116 -7.79 -3.58 -12.32
N SER A 117 -7.20 -2.64 -13.06
CA SER A 117 -6.19 -2.92 -14.09
C SER A 117 -4.95 -2.04 -13.90
N PRO A 118 -4.08 -2.36 -12.91
CA PRO A 118 -2.91 -1.54 -12.57
C PRO A 118 -1.70 -1.72 -13.52
N GLU A 119 -1.81 -2.52 -14.58
CA GLU A 119 -0.68 -2.84 -15.48
C GLU A 119 -0.01 -1.58 -16.05
N GLU A 120 -0.80 -0.60 -16.50
CA GLU A 120 -0.28 0.67 -17.03
C GLU A 120 0.47 1.49 -15.96
N LEU A 121 0.01 1.45 -14.70
CA LEU A 121 0.68 2.14 -13.60
C LEU A 121 2.03 1.51 -13.28
N TYR A 122 2.12 0.17 -13.25
CA TYR A 122 3.41 -0.52 -13.06
C TYR A 122 4.39 -0.24 -14.21
N LEU A 123 3.90 -0.25 -15.46
CA LEU A 123 4.71 0.11 -16.63
C LEU A 123 5.19 1.57 -16.57
N MET A 124 4.35 2.50 -16.12
CA MET A 124 4.71 3.90 -15.92
C MET A 124 5.77 4.05 -14.83
N MET A 125 5.59 3.40 -13.67
CA MET A 125 6.60 3.42 -12.61
C MET A 125 7.95 2.92 -13.11
N LYS A 126 7.96 1.80 -13.85
CA LYS A 126 9.16 1.25 -14.47
C LYS A 126 9.80 2.24 -15.44
N SER A 127 9.03 2.87 -16.34
CA SER A 127 9.59 3.80 -17.34
C SER A 127 10.19 5.05 -16.70
N LYS A 128 9.65 5.48 -15.56
CA LYS A 128 10.19 6.57 -14.72
C LYS A 128 11.29 6.13 -13.74
N ASN A 129 11.69 4.85 -13.74
CA ASN A 129 12.62 4.24 -12.77
C ASN A 129 12.16 4.34 -11.29
N LEU A 130 10.86 4.53 -11.04
CA LEU A 130 10.29 4.59 -9.70
C LEU A 130 10.29 3.21 -9.07
N CYS A 131 10.87 3.11 -7.87
CA CYS A 131 10.87 1.92 -7.01
C CYS A 131 11.54 0.68 -7.62
N THR A 132 12.33 0.85 -8.68
CA THR A 132 13.02 -0.25 -9.38
C THR A 132 14.12 -0.90 -8.54
N GLY A 133 14.55 -0.27 -7.45
CA GLY A 133 15.41 -0.86 -6.43
C GLY A 133 14.67 -1.58 -5.30
N CYS A 134 13.33 -1.60 -5.31
CA CYS A 134 12.52 -2.15 -4.23
C CYS A 134 11.92 -3.50 -4.62
N ALA A 135 12.19 -4.56 -3.84
CA ALA A 135 11.60 -5.87 -4.06
C ALA A 135 10.07 -5.84 -4.02
N GLU A 136 9.49 -4.97 -3.19
CA GLU A 136 8.04 -4.80 -3.05
C GLU A 136 7.36 -4.42 -4.37
N PHE A 137 8.00 -3.61 -5.22
CA PHE A 137 7.48 -3.24 -6.53
C PHE A 137 7.32 -4.47 -7.45
N TYR A 138 8.37 -5.29 -7.56
CA TYR A 138 8.34 -6.51 -8.38
C TYR A 138 7.40 -7.57 -7.81
N LYS A 139 7.38 -7.75 -6.48
CA LYS A 139 6.46 -8.68 -5.81
C LYS A 139 5.01 -8.31 -6.12
N ALA A 140 4.62 -7.05 -5.94
CA ALA A 140 3.25 -6.61 -6.17
C ALA A 140 2.83 -6.77 -7.64
N TRP A 141 3.70 -6.41 -8.57
CA TRP A 141 3.42 -6.54 -10.00
C TRP A 141 3.37 -8.01 -10.46
N ALA A 142 4.28 -8.86 -9.97
CA ALA A 142 4.25 -10.28 -10.29
C ALA A 142 2.99 -10.97 -9.74
N TYR A 143 2.59 -10.65 -8.51
CA TYR A 143 1.36 -11.20 -7.90
C TYR A 143 0.09 -10.75 -8.62
N TYR A 144 0.08 -9.55 -9.22
CA TYR A 144 -1.01 -9.15 -10.11
C TYR A 144 -1.17 -10.10 -11.31
N TYR A 145 -0.07 -10.44 -11.98
CA TYR A 145 -0.11 -11.40 -13.09
C TYR A 145 -0.42 -12.83 -12.63
N GLU A 146 0.13 -13.26 -11.49
CA GLU A 146 -0.17 -14.56 -10.89
C GLU A 146 -1.68 -14.70 -10.60
N ALA A 147 -2.29 -13.69 -9.98
CA ALA A 147 -3.73 -13.68 -9.71
C ALA A 147 -4.57 -13.72 -11.00
N GLY A 148 -4.05 -13.17 -12.10
CA GLY A 148 -4.63 -13.29 -13.44
C GLY A 148 -4.35 -14.62 -14.16
N GLY A 149 -3.58 -15.53 -13.56
CA GLY A 149 -3.17 -16.82 -14.14
C GLY A 149 -2.01 -16.73 -15.14
N ASP A 150 -1.41 -15.56 -15.32
CA ASP A 150 -0.27 -15.34 -16.23
C ASP A 150 1.07 -15.56 -15.49
N PHE A 151 1.34 -16.82 -15.18
CA PHE A 151 2.57 -17.23 -14.48
C PHE A 151 3.85 -16.89 -15.28
N GLN A 152 3.76 -16.83 -16.62
CA GLN A 152 4.91 -16.50 -17.45
C GLN A 152 5.29 -15.03 -17.29
N LYS A 153 4.32 -14.10 -17.35
CA LYS A 153 4.59 -12.68 -17.05
C LYS A 153 5.05 -12.49 -15.61
N ALA A 154 4.41 -13.15 -14.64
CA ALA A 154 4.82 -13.08 -13.24
C ALA A 154 6.30 -13.48 -13.05
N ASN A 155 6.73 -14.59 -13.66
CA ASN A 155 8.13 -15.04 -13.64
C ASN A 155 9.08 -14.00 -14.26
N ASN A 156 8.70 -13.41 -15.40
CA ASN A 156 9.52 -12.39 -16.05
C ASN A 156 9.71 -11.13 -15.18
N ILE A 157 8.67 -10.71 -14.44
CA ILE A 157 8.76 -9.61 -13.49
C ILE A 157 9.73 -9.93 -12.34
N PHE A 158 9.68 -11.14 -11.77
CA PHE A 158 10.64 -11.53 -10.73
C PHE A 158 12.08 -11.59 -11.25
N GLU A 159 12.31 -12.15 -12.44
CA GLU A 159 13.64 -12.17 -13.05
C GLU A 159 14.17 -10.77 -13.38
N GLU A 160 13.27 -9.84 -13.73
CA GLU A 160 13.64 -8.42 -13.84
C GLU A 160 14.05 -7.81 -12.50
N GLY A 161 13.28 -8.04 -11.43
CA GLY A 161 13.64 -7.57 -10.10
C GLY A 161 14.99 -8.10 -9.62
N LYS A 162 15.31 -9.36 -9.95
CA LYS A 162 16.61 -9.95 -9.63
C LYS A 162 17.75 -9.30 -10.42
N ARG A 163 17.56 -9.02 -11.71
CA ARG A 163 18.54 -8.30 -12.54
C ARG A 163 18.83 -6.89 -12.01
N ASN A 164 17.81 -6.24 -11.44
CA ASN A 164 17.95 -4.93 -10.82
C ASN A 164 18.44 -4.98 -9.36
N LEU A 165 18.73 -6.17 -8.83
CA LEU A 165 19.20 -6.37 -7.44
C LEU A 165 18.27 -5.71 -6.42
N ALA A 166 16.95 -5.78 -6.66
CA ALA A 166 15.96 -5.10 -5.84
C ALA A 166 15.96 -5.64 -4.40
N GLN A 167 15.82 -4.74 -3.42
CA GLN A 167 15.97 -5.03 -1.99
C GLN A 167 14.64 -5.03 -1.23
N PRO A 168 14.46 -5.88 -0.20
CA PRO A 168 15.37 -6.96 0.23
C PRO A 168 15.40 -8.11 -0.78
N TYR A 169 16.60 -8.52 -1.19
CA TYR A 169 16.77 -9.52 -2.26
C TYR A 169 16.30 -10.92 -1.87
N ASP A 170 16.52 -11.29 -0.62
CA ASP A 170 16.08 -12.56 -0.03
C ASP A 170 14.56 -12.70 -0.05
N GLU A 171 13.82 -11.63 0.26
CA GLU A 171 12.36 -11.60 0.13
C GLU A 171 11.90 -11.77 -1.32
N LEU A 172 12.62 -11.16 -2.27
CA LEU A 172 12.32 -11.29 -3.69
C LEU A 172 12.54 -12.73 -4.17
N GLU A 173 13.66 -13.35 -3.77
CA GLU A 173 13.96 -14.75 -4.12
C GLU A 173 12.95 -15.72 -3.52
N LEU A 174 12.56 -15.52 -2.26
CA LEU A 174 11.55 -16.34 -1.60
C LEU A 174 10.20 -16.22 -2.31
N ALA A 175 9.77 -15.00 -2.63
CA ALA A 175 8.53 -14.77 -3.38
C ALA A 175 8.56 -15.45 -4.76
N HIS A 176 9.70 -15.37 -5.47
CA HIS A 176 9.82 -16.04 -6.77
C HIS A 176 9.77 -17.58 -6.63
N LYS A 177 10.42 -18.17 -5.62
CA LYS A 177 10.33 -19.62 -5.36
C LYS A 177 8.89 -20.06 -5.08
N ASN A 178 8.12 -19.25 -4.36
CA ASN A 178 6.71 -19.52 -4.09
C ASN A 178 5.87 -19.50 -5.37
N LEU A 179 6.09 -18.53 -6.27
CA LEU A 179 5.42 -18.48 -7.58
C LEU A 179 5.66 -19.75 -8.40
N ILE A 180 6.91 -20.23 -8.47
CA ILE A 180 7.25 -21.45 -9.22
C ILE A 180 6.51 -22.68 -8.66
N THR A 181 6.36 -22.74 -7.34
CA THR A 181 5.64 -23.82 -6.66
C THR A 181 4.14 -23.76 -7.00
N SER A 182 3.53 -22.58 -6.87
CA SER A 182 2.13 -22.27 -7.25
C SER A 182 1.82 -22.62 -8.71
N ALA A 183 2.71 -22.24 -9.63
CA ALA A 183 2.60 -22.56 -11.05
C ALA A 183 2.62 -24.08 -11.30
N GLY A 184 3.50 -24.81 -10.60
CA GLY A 184 3.59 -26.26 -10.71
C GLY A 184 2.34 -26.99 -10.20
N GLU A 185 1.71 -26.47 -9.15
CA GLU A 185 0.42 -26.99 -8.64
C GLU A 185 -0.72 -26.68 -9.62
N HIS A 186 -0.76 -25.48 -10.20
CA HIS A 186 -1.76 -25.08 -11.18
C HIS A 186 -1.70 -25.93 -12.47
N VAL A 187 -0.50 -26.28 -12.94
CA VAL A 187 -0.33 -27.19 -14.09
C VAL A 187 -0.79 -28.62 -13.77
N ARG A 188 -0.69 -29.07 -12.51
CA ARG A 188 -1.13 -30.42 -12.10
C ARG A 188 -2.64 -30.51 -11.88
N ALA A 189 -3.29 -29.39 -11.60
CA ALA A 189 -4.73 -29.32 -11.33
C ALA A 189 -5.58 -29.18 -12.61
N ASN A 190 -4.97 -28.85 -13.75
CA ASN A 190 -5.60 -28.73 -15.07
C ASN A 190 -5.25 -29.91 -15.98
#